data_AF-A0A439CMK8-F1
#
_entry.id   AF-A0A439CMK8-F1
#
_cell.length_a   1.000
_cell.length_b   1.000
_cell.length_c   1.000
_cell.angle_alpha   90.00
_cell.angle_beta   90.00
_cell.angle_gamma   90.00
#
_symmetry.space_group_name_H-M   'P 1'
#
loop_
_entity.id
_entity.type
_entity.pdbx_description
1 polymer ?
#
loop_
_entity_poly.entity_id
_entity_poly.type
_entity_poly.pdbx_seq_one_letter_code
_entity_poly.pdbx_strand_id
1 'polypeptide(L)' 'DSVDGFVVNGTLPTDEAQGVHSLTDVPVFAMGPCQDAFGGVYGNIDVFYKIASCLGLGRPDAKPGTLPGKGHGKC' A
#
# COMPACT_ATOMS: atom_id res chain seq x y z
N ASP A 1 -2.45 -30.35 -21.00
CA ASP A 1 -3.65 -29.64 -21.47
C ASP A 1 -4.85 -30.53 -21.20
N SER A 2 -5.90 -30.01 -20.58
CA SER A 2 -7.11 -30.80 -20.29
C SER A 2 -8.13 -30.52 -21.39
N VAL A 3 -8.47 -31.55 -22.16
CA VAL A 3 -9.38 -31.42 -23.32
C VAL A 3 -10.81 -31.01 -22.94
N ASP A 4 -11.15 -31.07 -21.65
CA ASP A 4 -12.42 -30.64 -21.08
C ASP A 4 -12.17 -29.45 -20.13
N GLY A 5 -12.25 -28.24 -20.68
CA GLY A 5 -12.08 -26.99 -19.96
C GLY A 5 -13.43 -26.35 -19.64
N PHE A 6 -13.73 -26.11 -18.36
CA PHE A 6 -14.99 -25.50 -17.95
C PHE A 6 -15.04 -24.00 -18.32
N VAL A 7 -15.93 -23.63 -19.24
CA VAL A 7 -16.15 -22.23 -19.63
C VAL A 7 -16.96 -21.52 -18.56
N VAL A 8 -16.27 -20.82 -17.66
CA VAL A 8 -16.88 -19.85 -16.75
C VAL A 8 -17.16 -18.58 -17.55
N ASN A 9 -18.38 -18.44 -18.08
CA ASN A 9 -18.84 -17.15 -18.59
C ASN A 9 -18.89 -16.16 -17.42
N GLY A 10 -17.94 -15.23 -17.38
CA GLY A 10 -17.94 -14.14 -16.39
C GLY A 10 -19.20 -13.29 -16.53
N THR A 11 -19.76 -12.84 -15.41
CA THR A 11 -20.98 -12.00 -15.38
C THR A 11 -20.71 -10.53 -15.77
N LEU A 12 -19.59 -10.25 -16.42
CA LEU A 12 -19.21 -8.95 -16.92
C LEU A 12 -19.52 -8.89 -18.42
N PRO A 13 -20.33 -7.92 -18.90
CA PRO A 13 -20.57 -7.74 -20.32
C PRO A 13 -19.24 -7.55 -21.07
N THR A 14 -18.98 -8.36 -22.09
CA THR A 14 -17.74 -8.34 -22.89
C THR A 14 -17.75 -7.27 -24.00
N ASP A 15 -18.92 -6.69 -24.23
CA ASP A 15 -19.22 -5.54 -25.09
C ASP A 15 -18.99 -4.19 -24.39
N GLU A 16 -18.89 -4.17 -23.07
CA GLU A 16 -18.59 -2.96 -22.28
C GLU A 16 -17.07 -2.76 -22.09
N ALA A 17 -16.60 -1.54 -22.31
CA ALA A 17 -15.20 -1.20 -22.16
C ALA A 17 -14.76 -1.25 -20.68
N GLN A 18 -14.04 -2.31 -20.31
CA GLN A 18 -13.38 -2.42 -19.01
C GLN A 18 -12.34 -1.30 -18.86
N GLY A 19 -12.62 -0.33 -17.99
CA GLY A 19 -11.72 0.77 -17.70
C GLY A 19 -10.40 0.26 -17.11
N VAL A 20 -9.32 0.28 -17.88
CA VAL A 20 -8.01 -0.17 -17.42
C VAL A 20 -7.44 0.80 -16.38
N HIS A 21 -6.90 0.26 -15.28
CA HIS A 21 -6.12 1.05 -14.34
C HIS A 21 -4.84 1.57 -15.02
N SER A 22 -4.56 2.86 -14.85
CA SER A 22 -3.34 3.48 -15.33
C SER A 22 -2.16 3.21 -14.39
N LEU A 23 -0.96 3.06 -14.95
CA LEU A 23 0.31 3.02 -14.20
C LEU A 23 0.87 4.42 -13.90
N THR A 24 0.10 5.49 -14.15
CA THR A 24 0.47 6.87 -13.82
C THR A 24 0.54 7.10 -12.33
N ASP A 25 1.58 7.82 -11.88
CA ASP A 25 1.69 8.31 -10.50
C ASP A 25 0.49 9.17 -10.09
N VAL A 26 0.10 9.08 -8.81
CA VAL A 26 -1.05 9.79 -8.23
C VAL A 26 -0.55 10.71 -7.10
N PRO A 27 -0.99 11.98 -7.04
CA PRO A 27 -0.56 12.90 -5.98
C PRO A 27 -1.09 12.47 -4.60
N VAL A 28 -0.24 12.62 -3.58
CA VAL A 28 -0.57 12.41 -2.17
C VAL A 28 -0.54 13.75 -1.45
N PHE A 29 -1.57 14.03 -0.64
CA PHE A 29 -1.66 15.23 0.17
C PHE A 29 -1.63 14.84 1.66
N ALA A 30 -0.74 15.45 2.43
CA ALA A 30 -0.57 15.20 3.85
C ALA A 30 -0.62 16.51 4.65
N MET A 31 -1.17 16.45 5.87
CA MET A 31 -1.30 17.57 6.79
C MET A 31 -1.15 17.09 8.23
N GLY A 32 -0.42 17.85 9.06
CA GLY A 32 -0.21 17.57 10.48
C GLY A 32 1.18 16.99 10.78
N PRO A 33 1.34 16.23 11.88
CA PRO A 33 2.61 15.61 12.24
C PRO A 33 3.19 14.75 11.11
N CYS A 34 4.50 14.84 10.90
CA CYS A 34 5.24 14.13 9.84
C CYS A 34 4.77 14.39 8.40
N GLN A 35 4.01 15.47 8.12
CA GLN A 35 3.54 15.78 6.75
C GLN A 35 4.69 15.93 5.74
N ASP A 36 5.85 16.38 6.21
CA ASP A 36 7.12 16.52 5.48
C ASP A 36 7.67 15.18 4.98
N ALA A 37 7.34 14.06 5.64
CA ALA A 37 7.72 12.72 5.20
C ALA A 37 7.04 12.31 3.87
N PHE A 38 6.00 13.01 3.42
CA PHE A 38 5.25 12.73 2.18
C PHE A 38 5.67 13.60 0.99
N GLY A 39 6.77 14.36 1.10
CA GLY A 39 7.38 15.03 -0.04
C GLY A 39 8.10 14.10 -1.02
N GLY A 40 8.12 14.47 -2.30
CA GLY A 40 8.82 13.75 -3.38
C GLY A 40 7.99 12.68 -4.08
N VAL A 41 8.67 11.73 -4.73
CA VAL A 41 8.07 10.58 -5.43
C VAL A 41 8.55 9.29 -4.74
N TYR A 42 7.63 8.37 -4.51
CA TYR A 42 7.84 7.11 -3.77
C TYR A 42 6.78 6.08 -4.17
N GLY A 43 6.99 4.80 -3.82
CA GLY A 43 6.01 3.76 -4.12
C GLY A 43 4.80 3.78 -3.18
N ASN A 44 3.66 3.25 -3.61
CA ASN A 44 2.46 3.12 -2.75
C ASN A 44 2.72 2.32 -1.47
N ILE A 45 3.70 1.42 -1.47
CA ILE A 45 4.14 0.65 -0.29
C ILE A 45 4.77 1.58 0.76
N ASP A 46 5.52 2.59 0.32
CA ASP A 46 6.19 3.55 1.20
C ASP A 46 5.19 4.46 1.91
N VAL A 47 4.04 4.77 1.29
CA VAL A 47 2.94 5.52 1.93
C VAL A 47 2.52 4.83 3.24
N PHE A 48 2.28 3.52 3.19
CA PHE A 48 1.91 2.74 4.36
C PHE A 48 2.98 2.79 5.45
N TYR A 49 4.26 2.58 5.09
CA TYR A 49 5.34 2.60 6.07
C TYR A 49 5.63 4.00 6.64
N LYS A 50 5.44 5.07 5.87
CA LYS A 50 5.52 6.46 6.36
C LYS A 50 4.42 6.76 7.38
N ILE A 51 3.17 6.35 7.11
CA ILE A 51 2.06 6.45 8.07
C ILE A 51 2.36 5.63 9.33
N ALA A 52 2.77 4.37 9.19
CA ALA A 52 3.08 3.48 10.31
C ALA A 52 4.26 4.00 11.16
N SER A 53 5.27 4.63 10.53
CA SER A 53 6.39 5.27 11.22
C SER A 53 5.93 6.48 12.04
N CYS A 54 5.14 7.39 11.44
CA CYS A 54 4.64 8.58 12.14
C CYS A 54 3.73 8.21 13.34
N LEU A 55 2.92 7.15 13.21
CA LEU A 55 2.05 6.66 14.27
C LEU A 55 2.76 5.73 15.28
N GLY A 56 4.05 5.42 15.11
CA GLY A 56 4.78 4.48 15.96
C GLY A 56 4.25 3.04 15.92
N LEU A 57 3.55 2.65 14.85
CA LEU A 57 2.95 1.33 14.64
C LEU A 57 3.95 0.27 14.15
N GLY A 58 5.17 0.69 13.79
CA GLY A 58 6.29 -0.22 13.62
C GLY A 58 6.53 -0.98 14.93
N ARG A 59 6.24 -2.29 14.96
CA ARG A 59 6.47 -3.10 16.16
C ARG A 59 8.01 -3.15 16.43
N PRO A 60 8.54 -3.08 17.68
CA PRO A 60 9.84 -2.37 17.86
C PRO A 60 11.19 -3.11 18.03
N ASP A 61 11.37 -4.44 17.98
CA ASP A 61 12.73 -5.01 17.65
C ASP A 61 12.84 -5.03 16.12
N ALA A 62 11.94 -5.80 15.49
CA ALA A 62 12.07 -6.33 14.15
C ALA A 62 13.52 -6.77 13.83
N LYS A 63 14.10 -7.60 14.72
CA LYS A 63 14.75 -8.82 14.21
C LYS A 63 13.74 -9.42 13.21
N PRO A 64 14.15 -9.88 12.01
CA PRO A 64 13.27 -10.68 11.17
C PRO A 64 12.74 -11.88 11.98
N GLY A 65 11.54 -11.74 12.57
CA GLY A 65 10.95 -12.71 13.51
C GLY A 65 10.72 -12.33 15.00
N THR A 66 11.01 -11.14 15.57
CA THR A 66 10.53 -10.75 16.93
C THR A 66 10.54 -9.24 17.19
N LEU A 67 9.58 -8.71 17.97
CA LEU A 67 9.24 -7.26 17.99
C LEU A 67 8.72 -6.66 19.36
N PRO A 68 9.53 -6.45 20.43
CA PRO A 68 9.17 -5.76 21.69
C PRO A 68 9.62 -4.26 21.72
N GLY A 69 9.27 -3.48 22.76
CA GLY A 69 9.33 -2.00 22.76
C GLY A 69 10.58 -1.28 23.28
N LYS A 70 11.01 -0.24 22.54
CA LYS A 70 11.69 0.95 23.08
C LYS A 70 10.87 2.19 22.72
N GLY A 71 9.81 2.42 23.49
CA GLY A 71 9.05 3.66 23.42
C GLY A 71 9.95 4.84 23.77
N HIS A 72 10.09 5.79 22.86
CA HIS A 72 10.48 7.14 23.20
C HIS A 72 9.81 8.11 22.23
N GLY A 73 8.62 8.59 22.62
CA GLY A 73 8.09 9.80 22.01
C GLY A 73 9.05 10.95 22.29
N LYS A 74 9.67 11.48 21.23
CA LYS A 74 10.19 12.85 21.18
C LYS A 74 9.72 13.44 19.85
N CYS A 75 9.22 14.67 19.95
CA CYS A 75 8.78 15.50 18.86
C CYS A 75 9.94 15.89 17.93
#